data_AF-A0A351C5I4-F1
#
_entry.id   AF-A0A351C5I4-F1
#
_cell.length_a   1.000
_cell.length_b   1.000
_cell.length_c   1.000
_cell.angle_alpha   90.00
_cell.angle_beta   90.00
_cell.angle_gamma   90.00
#
_symmetry.space_group_name_H-M   'P 1'
#
loop_
_entity.id
_entity.type
_entity.pdbx_description
1 polymer ?
#
loop_
_entity_poly.entity_id
_entity_poly.type
_entity_poly.pdbx_seq_one_letter_code
_entity_poly.pdbx_strand_id
1 'polypeptide(L)'
;MIDLNVVTFDAFCKLDALDETFIGTPDYMGVAYFWGHGVKHYLREASQAQRRRIHKKWLEQGLDLYDDSDDHFRVIGEVMPRYRQEIQNSLKVNGFEKHRVPEWNRVKFGNNPPVTAEVA
;
A
#
# COMPACT_ATOMS: atom_id res chain seq x y z
N MET A 1 2.10 -13.61 10.63
CA MET A 1 2.43 -12.17 10.69
C MET A 1 3.53 -12.04 11.71
N ILE A 2 4.59 -11.27 11.42
CA ILE A 2 5.68 -11.07 12.39
C ILE A 2 5.09 -10.30 13.58
N ASP A 3 5.28 -10.83 14.80
CA ASP A 3 4.89 -10.12 16.00
C ASP A 3 5.99 -9.12 16.38
N LEU A 4 5.73 -7.84 16.12
CA LEU A 4 6.70 -6.77 16.37
C LEU A 4 6.75 -6.36 17.85
N ASN A 5 5.86 -6.88 18.71
CA ASN A 5 5.88 -6.55 20.14
C ASN A 5 6.94 -7.33 20.92
N VAL A 6 7.49 -8.39 20.32
CA VAL A 6 8.48 -9.28 20.96
C VAL A 6 9.88 -9.15 20.37
N VAL A 7 10.04 -8.39 19.28
CA VAL A 7 11.37 -8.12 18.69
C VAL A 7 12.08 -7.01 19.47
N THR A 8 13.40 -7.08 19.53
CA THR A 8 14.20 -5.98 20.07
C THR A 8 14.12 -4.75 19.16
N PHE A 9 14.36 -3.56 19.71
CA PHE A 9 14.35 -2.33 18.94
C PHE A 9 15.34 -2.37 17.76
N ASP A 10 16.57 -2.86 17.97
CA ASP A 10 17.56 -3.00 16.90
C ASP A 10 17.10 -3.95 15.79
N ALA A 11 16.42 -5.05 16.15
CA ALA A 11 15.85 -5.97 15.17
C ALA A 11 14.68 -5.31 14.41
N PHE A 12 13.85 -4.54 15.10
CA PHE A 12 12.79 -3.73 14.48
C PHE A 12 13.36 -2.76 13.46
N CYS A 13 14.38 -1.96 13.82
CA CYS A 13 15.00 -1.00 12.91
C CYS A 13 15.59 -1.66 11.66
N LYS A 14 16.21 -2.84 11.81
CA LYS A 14 16.73 -3.61 10.66
C LYS A 14 15.62 -4.15 9.77
N LEU A 15 14.52 -4.62 10.35
CA LEU A 15 13.34 -5.07 9.60
C LEU A 15 12.67 -3.92 8.87
N ASP A 16 12.54 -2.76 9.51
CA ASP A 16 11.96 -1.55 8.94
C ASP A 16 12.77 -1.08 7.72
N ALA A 17 14.10 -0.92 7.88
CA ALA A 17 15.00 -0.54 6.79
C ALA A 17 15.01 -1.55 5.63
N LEU A 18 14.85 -2.85 5.92
CA LEU A 18 14.71 -3.87 4.89
C LEU A 18 13.35 -3.74 4.17
N ASP A 19 12.27 -3.57 4.92
CA ASP A 19 10.92 -3.50 4.35
C ASP A 19 10.71 -2.23 3.50
N GLU A 20 11.40 -1.14 3.82
CA GLU A 20 11.46 0.06 2.96
C GLU A 20 11.90 -0.29 1.53
N THR A 21 12.84 -1.22 1.37
CA THR A 21 13.31 -1.67 0.04
C THR A 21 12.28 -2.47 -0.74
N PHE A 22 11.24 -2.98 -0.08
CA PHE A 22 10.14 -3.73 -0.69
C PHE A 22 8.91 -2.87 -0.97
N ILE A 23 8.90 -1.59 -0.58
CA ILE A 23 7.82 -0.69 -0.95
C ILE A 23 7.76 -0.60 -2.48
N GLY A 24 6.64 -1.03 -3.05
CA GLY A 24 6.44 -1.07 -4.50
C GLY A 24 6.49 -2.47 -5.09
N THR A 25 6.84 -3.48 -4.28
CA THR A 25 6.95 -4.86 -4.72
C THR A 25 5.92 -5.76 -4.01
N PRO A 26 5.65 -6.97 -4.54
CA PRO A 26 4.81 -7.96 -3.84
C PRO A 26 5.37 -8.43 -2.48
N ASP A 27 6.64 -8.17 -2.19
CA ASP A 27 7.34 -8.66 -1.00
C ASP A 27 7.19 -7.74 0.22
N TYR A 28 6.52 -6.59 0.08
CA TYR A 28 6.27 -5.66 1.16
C TYR A 28 5.55 -6.34 2.36
N MET A 29 6.15 -6.23 3.55
CA MET A 29 5.74 -6.94 4.74
C MET A 29 4.72 -6.16 5.57
N GLY A 30 4.68 -4.84 5.43
CA GLY A 30 3.78 -3.95 6.17
C GLY A 30 4.42 -3.27 7.38
N VAL A 31 5.74 -3.39 7.57
CA VAL A 31 6.52 -2.81 8.67
C VAL A 31 6.82 -1.35 8.39
N ALA A 32 7.44 -1.07 7.25
CA ALA A 32 7.80 0.27 6.82
C ALA A 32 6.55 1.11 6.57
N TYR A 33 6.70 2.43 6.64
CA TYR A 33 5.61 3.35 6.36
C TYR A 33 5.72 3.91 4.95
N PHE A 34 4.59 3.91 4.24
CA PHE A 34 4.41 4.59 2.95
C PHE A 34 3.07 5.32 3.01
N TRP A 35 3.00 6.52 2.44
CA TRP A 35 1.76 7.30 2.30
C TRP A 35 2.01 8.60 1.54
N GLY A 36 0.96 9.11 0.89
CA GLY A 36 0.81 10.53 0.59
C GLY A 36 0.41 11.33 1.84
N HIS A 37 0.34 12.66 1.70
CA HIS A 37 0.07 13.54 2.84
C HIS A 37 -1.38 13.39 3.34
N GLY A 38 -2.34 13.23 2.42
CA GLY A 38 -3.77 13.14 2.67
C GLY A 38 -4.21 11.82 3.28
N VAL A 39 -3.52 10.70 3.03
CA VAL A 39 -3.87 9.37 3.58
C VAL A 39 -3.09 8.98 4.84
N LYS A 40 -2.07 9.77 5.20
CA LYS A 40 -1.14 9.49 6.31
C LYS A 40 -1.82 9.19 7.64
N HIS A 41 -2.87 9.93 8.01
CA HIS A 41 -3.56 9.73 9.29
C HIS A 41 -4.30 8.39 9.37
N TYR A 42 -4.78 7.86 8.24
CA TYR A 42 -5.38 6.53 8.20
C TYR A 42 -4.31 5.43 8.26
N LEU A 43 -3.25 5.56 7.46
CA LEU A 43 -2.21 4.54 7.33
C LEU A 43 -1.30 4.43 8.55
N ARG A 44 -1.11 5.52 9.31
CA ARG A 44 -0.42 5.48 10.61
C ARG A 44 -1.05 4.49 11.57
N GLU A 45 -2.38 4.47 11.60
CA GLU A 45 -3.18 3.69 12.53
C GLU A 45 -3.53 2.29 12.01
N ALA A 46 -2.98 1.91 10.86
CA ALA A 46 -3.18 0.61 10.24
C ALA A 46 -2.19 -0.43 10.77
N SER A 47 -2.67 -1.63 11.08
CA SER A 47 -1.82 -2.77 11.40
C SER A 47 -1.00 -3.24 10.19
N GLN A 48 0.03 -4.07 10.40
CA GLN A 48 0.92 -4.50 9.31
C GLN A 48 0.16 -5.29 8.25
N ALA A 49 -0.79 -6.11 8.69
CA ALA A 49 -1.70 -6.81 7.79
C ALA A 49 -2.59 -5.85 6.97
N GLN A 50 -3.06 -4.75 7.57
CA GLN A 50 -3.87 -3.75 6.87
C GLN A 50 -3.02 -2.97 5.87
N ARG A 51 -1.84 -2.48 6.28
CA ARG A 51 -0.89 -1.80 5.39
C ARG A 51 -0.52 -2.66 4.19
N ARG A 52 -0.16 -3.93 4.41
CA ARG A 52 0.15 -4.87 3.31
C ARG A 52 -1.03 -5.07 2.36
N ARG A 53 -2.26 -5.18 2.89
CA ARG A 53 -3.47 -5.32 2.06
C ARG A 53 -3.76 -4.06 1.24
N ILE A 54 -3.58 -2.87 1.83
CA ILE A 54 -3.76 -1.59 1.15
C ILE A 54 -2.72 -1.44 0.04
N HIS A 55 -1.44 -1.63 0.39
CA HIS A 55 -0.32 -1.60 -0.55
C HIS A 55 -0.54 -2.52 -1.75
N LYS A 56 -0.87 -3.78 -1.49
CA LYS A 56 -1.19 -4.76 -2.55
C LYS A 56 -2.34 -4.29 -3.45
N LYS A 57 -3.43 -3.78 -2.87
CA LYS A 57 -4.58 -3.28 -3.64
C LYS A 57 -4.22 -2.03 -4.45
N TRP A 58 -3.33 -1.17 -3.96
CA TRP A 58 -2.84 -0.01 -4.70
C TRP A 58 -1.95 -0.42 -5.87
N LEU A 59 -1.01 -1.35 -5.65
CA LEU A 59 -0.20 -1.94 -6.72
C LEU A 59 -1.05 -2.62 -7.80
N GLU A 60 -2.03 -3.43 -7.41
CA GLU A 60 -2.95 -4.10 -8.35
C GLU A 60 -3.77 -3.12 -9.20
N GLN A 61 -3.99 -1.90 -8.71
CA GLN A 61 -4.70 -0.83 -9.42
C GLN A 61 -3.76 0.15 -10.14
N GLY A 62 -2.43 -0.02 -10.01
CA GLY A 62 -1.43 0.90 -10.55
C GLY A 62 -1.51 2.30 -9.95
N LEU A 63 -1.86 2.41 -8.67
CA LEU A 63 -1.89 3.66 -7.92
C LEU A 63 -0.49 4.02 -7.40
N ASP A 64 -0.18 5.31 -7.34
CA ASP A 64 1.07 5.84 -6.78
C ASP A 64 1.09 5.68 -5.26
N LEU A 65 2.18 5.21 -4.66
CA LEU A 65 2.22 4.93 -3.21
C LEU A 65 2.39 6.19 -2.33
N TYR A 66 2.72 7.33 -2.92
CA TYR A 66 3.05 8.59 -2.25
C TYR A 66 2.15 9.76 -2.66
N ASP A 67 1.20 9.51 -3.56
CA ASP A 67 0.16 10.48 -3.91
C ASP A 67 -1.16 10.17 -3.18
N ASP A 68 -2.11 11.08 -3.29
CA ASP A 68 -3.43 10.96 -2.71
C ASP A 68 -4.50 11.13 -3.80
N SER A 69 -5.39 10.15 -3.93
CA SER A 69 -6.55 10.21 -4.82
C SER A 69 -7.74 9.49 -4.20
N ASP A 70 -8.93 9.70 -4.73
CA ASP A 70 -10.15 9.05 -4.25
C ASP A 70 -10.05 7.52 -4.18
N ASP A 71 -9.33 6.91 -5.13
CA ASP A 71 -9.12 5.46 -5.13
C ASP A 71 -8.22 5.00 -3.97
N HIS A 72 -7.27 5.84 -3.54
CA HIS A 72 -6.50 5.58 -2.33
C HIS A 72 -7.41 5.53 -1.10
N PHE A 73 -8.23 6.56 -0.92
CA PHE A 73 -9.18 6.62 0.18
C PHE A 73 -10.20 5.47 0.12
N ARG A 74 -10.72 5.14 -1.06
CA ARG A 74 -11.66 4.02 -1.25
C ARG A 74 -11.07 2.70 -0.76
N VAL A 75 -9.85 2.38 -1.18
CA VAL A 75 -9.15 1.15 -0.74
C VAL A 75 -8.93 1.15 0.77
N ILE A 76 -8.57 2.29 1.36
CA ILE A 76 -8.44 2.43 2.81
C ILE A 76 -9.78 2.12 3.50
N GLY A 77 -10.89 2.68 3.03
CA GLY A 77 -12.23 2.41 3.60
C GLY A 77 -12.73 0.96 3.41
N GLU A 78 -12.25 0.27 2.38
CA GLU A 78 -12.47 -1.17 2.19
C GLU A 78 -11.71 -2.00 3.24
N VAL A 79 -10.42 -1.70 3.46
CA VAL A 79 -9.53 -2.48 4.34
C VAL A 79 -9.68 -2.09 5.82
N MET A 80 -10.08 -0.86 6.09
CA MET A 80 -10.23 -0.28 7.43
C MET A 80 -11.67 0.19 7.65
N PRO A 81 -12.61 -0.73 7.96
CA PRO A 81 -14.04 -0.41 8.04
C PRO A 81 -14.39 0.72 9.01
N ARG A 82 -13.58 0.96 10.05
CA ARG A 82 -13.80 2.06 11.01
C ARG A 82 -13.79 3.45 10.35
N TYR A 83 -13.06 3.63 9.25
CA TYR A 83 -12.98 4.91 8.52
C TYR A 83 -13.90 4.96 7.30
N ARG A 84 -14.62 3.88 7.00
CA ARG A 84 -15.42 3.77 5.77
C ARG A 84 -16.44 4.89 5.64
N GLN A 85 -17.19 5.17 6.70
CA GLN A 85 -18.25 6.19 6.65
C GLN A 85 -17.67 7.60 6.51
N GLU A 86 -16.59 7.89 7.23
CA GLU A 86 -15.87 9.16 7.14
C GLU A 86 -15.36 9.41 5.72
N ILE A 87 -14.68 8.41 5.14
CA ILE A 87 -14.17 8.45 3.77
C ILE A 87 -15.31 8.61 2.76
N GLN A 88 -16.40 7.87 2.91
CA GLN A 88 -17.56 8.02 2.02
C GLN A 88 -18.16 9.43 2.10
N ASN A 89 -18.16 10.05 3.27
CA ASN A 89 -18.66 11.41 3.43
C ASN A 89 -17.70 12.43 2.79
N SER A 90 -16.38 12.29 2.98
CA SER A 90 -15.39 13.20 2.37
C SER A 90 -15.43 13.14 0.85
N LEU A 91 -15.51 11.94 0.28
CA LEU A 91 -15.62 11.73 -1.18
C LEU A 91 -16.88 12.37 -1.77
N LYS A 92 -18.03 12.28 -1.07
CA LYS A 92 -19.29 12.90 -1.51
C LYS A 92 -19.26 14.43 -1.46
N VAL A 93 -18.57 15.02 -0.48
CA VAL A 93 -18.49 16.48 -0.31
C VAL A 93 -17.61 17.12 -1.38
N ASN A 94 -16.52 16.46 -1.76
CA ASN A 94 -15.54 17.07 -2.65
C ASN A 94 -15.87 16.93 -4.13
N GLY A 95 -16.88 16.14 -4.52
CA GLY A 95 -17.35 16.05 -5.91
C GLY A 95 -16.30 15.57 -6.92
N PHE A 96 -15.26 14.86 -6.47
CA PHE A 96 -14.20 14.35 -7.34
C PHE A 96 -14.76 13.17 -8.17
N GLU A 97 -14.75 13.33 -9.49
CA GLU A 97 -15.25 12.31 -10.41
C GLU A 97 -14.30 11.09 -10.43
N LYS A 98 -14.92 9.91 -10.38
CA LYS A 98 -14.31 8.58 -10.52
C LYS A 98 -13.23 8.56 -11.60
N HIS A 99 -11.96 8.64 -11.21
CA HIS A 99 -10.86 8.50 -12.16
C HIS A 99 -11.00 7.14 -12.86
N ARG A 100 -11.27 7.17 -14.16
CA ARG A 100 -11.29 5.99 -15.02
C ARG A 100 -9.85 5.53 -15.11
N VAL A 101 -9.51 4.36 -14.56
CA VAL A 101 -8.18 3.72 -14.74
C VAL A 101 -7.80 3.87 -16.21
N PRO A 102 -6.74 4.64 -16.54
CA PRO A 102 -6.40 4.91 -17.92
C PRO A 102 -6.13 3.59 -18.65
N GLU A 103 -6.56 3.48 -19.91
CA GLU A 103 -6.50 2.22 -20.67
C GLU A 103 -5.06 1.66 -20.78
N TRP A 104 -4.04 2.53 -20.65
CA TRP A 104 -2.63 2.16 -20.61
C TRP A 104 -2.19 1.44 -19.32
N ASN A 105 -2.97 1.51 -18.22
CA ASN A 105 -2.76 0.69 -17.01
C ASN A 105 -3.34 -0.74 -17.13
N ARG A 106 -3.93 -1.13 -18.28
CA ARG A 106 -4.19 -2.55 -18.61
C ARG A 106 -2.95 -3.28 -19.12
N VAL A 107 -1.83 -2.58 -19.29
CA VAL A 107 -0.56 -3.22 -19.62
C VAL A 107 -0.04 -3.83 -18.32
N LYS A 108 0.06 -5.16 -18.29
CA LYS A 108 0.71 -5.88 -17.20
C LYS A 108 2.11 -5.30 -17.03
N PHE A 109 2.37 -4.63 -15.91
CA PHE A 109 3.74 -4.33 -15.52
C PHE A 109 4.52 -5.65 -15.52
N GLY A 110 5.63 -5.59 -16.23
CA GLY A 110 6.22 -6.71 -16.93
C GLY A 110 6.60 -7.89 -16.07
N ASN A 111 6.63 -9.03 -16.75
CA ASN A 111 7.50 -10.15 -16.45
C ASN A 111 8.87 -9.64 -15.96
N ASN A 112 9.21 -9.87 -14.69
CA ASN A 112 10.59 -10.24 -14.44
C ASN A 112 10.72 -11.69 -14.95
N PRO A 113 11.62 -11.98 -15.92
CA PRO A 113 11.92 -13.37 -16.22
C PRO A 113 12.41 -14.05 -14.93
N PRO A 114 12.09 -15.34 -14.72
CA PRO A 114 12.69 -16.08 -13.62
C PRO A 114 14.20 -16.04 -13.82
N VAL A 115 14.94 -15.69 -12.75
CA VAL A 115 16.39 -15.85 -12.71
C VAL A 115 16.65 -17.35 -12.87
N THR A 116 16.95 -17.76 -14.10
CA THR A 116 17.44 -19.10 -14.40
C THR A 116 18.90 -19.12 -13.99
N ALA A 117 19.15 -19.71 -12.83
CA ALA A 117 20.48 -20.19 -12.49
C ALA A 117 20.72 -21.46 -13.32
N GLU A 118 21.30 -21.33 -14.50
CA GLU A 118 21.97 -22.43 -15.19
C GLU A 118 23.30 -21.95 -15.81
N VAL A 119 24.38 -22.42 -15.16
CA VAL A 119 25.65 -22.95 -15.69
C VAL A 119 26.38 -22.22 -16.83
N ALA A 120 27.59 -21.74 -16.49
CA ALA A 120 28.78 -21.80 -17.33
C ALA A 120 29.85 -22.62 -16.60
#